data_AF-A0A8H5TUS9-F1
#
_entry.id   AF-A0A8H5TUS9-F1
#
_cell.length_a   1.000
_cell.length_b   1.000
_cell.length_c   1.000
_cell.angle_alpha   90.00
_cell.angle_beta   90.00
_cell.angle_gamma   90.00
#
_symmetry.space_group_name_H-M   'P 1'
#
loop_
_entity.id
_entity.type
_entity.pdbx_description
1 polymer ?
#
loop_
_entity_poly.entity_id
_entity_poly.type
_entity_poly.pdbx_seq_one_letter_code
_entity_poly.pdbx_strand_id
1 'polypeptide(L)'
;MENPTGTKPNTVVEIASNGDLVLILGPEETKLRVCSILLIAASKPFSVMLGPDWKEGHNMHNQQGPFELSLPDDNATALKIVCSIIHHQNETVPRTLAASDILAIAVVADKYLCTNALKFASETWLRTFGSEPHNLMLLTASAYLFRNAQAFSEITRALVLEYDGSYLALRTDEVESIMPWRIFCKYSKTCLPYG
;
A
#
# COMPACT_ATOMS: atom_id res chain seq x y z
N MET A 1 0.72 43.84 -5.98
CA MET A 1 1.40 42.84 -5.13
C MET A 1 1.37 41.55 -5.91
N GLU A 2 2.45 41.25 -6.64
CA GLU A 2 2.59 39.99 -7.36
C GLU A 2 2.81 38.87 -6.34
N ASN A 3 2.03 37.81 -6.48
CA ASN A 3 2.11 36.62 -5.63
C ASN A 3 3.14 35.68 -6.27
N PRO A 4 4.26 35.32 -5.62
CA PRO A 4 5.24 34.44 -6.22
C PRO A 4 4.66 33.02 -6.25
N THR A 5 4.31 32.55 -7.44
CA THR A 5 4.11 31.12 -7.72
C THR A 5 5.43 30.41 -7.41
N GLY A 6 5.51 29.81 -6.22
CA GLY A 6 6.55 28.87 -5.87
C GLY A 6 6.42 27.64 -6.77
N THR A 7 7.09 27.66 -7.92
CA THR A 7 7.29 26.48 -8.75
C THR A 7 8.09 25.47 -7.92
N LYS A 8 7.40 24.51 -7.30
CA LYS A 8 8.07 23.33 -6.75
C LYS A 8 8.87 22.72 -7.90
N PRO A 9 10.17 22.43 -7.72
CA PRO A 9 10.92 21.76 -8.77
C PRO A 9 10.23 20.42 -9.06
N ASN A 10 9.85 20.20 -10.33
CA ASN A 10 9.36 18.93 -10.86
C ASN A 10 10.49 17.89 -10.83
N THR A 11 10.94 17.52 -9.64
CA THR A 11 12.02 16.57 -9.46
C THR A 11 11.46 15.17 -9.66
N VAL A 12 11.87 14.53 -10.75
CA VAL A 12 11.58 13.11 -10.97
C VAL A 12 12.40 12.29 -9.99
N VAL A 13 11.72 11.43 -9.22
CA VAL A 13 12.39 10.46 -8.36
C VAL A 13 12.81 9.29 -9.24
N GLU A 14 14.12 9.14 -9.41
CA GLU A 14 14.73 8.08 -10.20
C GLU A 14 14.75 6.78 -9.39
N ILE A 15 13.72 5.95 -9.53
CA ILE A 15 13.79 4.56 -9.07
C ILE A 15 14.68 3.81 -10.06
N ALA A 16 14.41 3.89 -11.36
CA ALA A 16 15.30 3.36 -12.39
C ALA A 16 15.76 4.48 -13.32
N SER A 17 17.06 4.79 -13.30
CA SER A 17 17.66 5.85 -14.13
C SER A 17 17.55 5.60 -15.63
N ASN A 18 17.46 4.33 -16.04
CA ASN A 18 17.20 3.89 -17.40
C ASN A 18 15.74 3.48 -17.64
N GLY A 19 14.84 3.86 -16.71
CA GLY A 19 13.42 3.52 -16.79
C GLY A 19 12.74 4.07 -18.04
N ASP A 20 11.81 3.30 -18.57
CA ASP A 20 10.99 3.55 -19.76
C ASP A 20 9.57 4.03 -19.40
N LEU A 21 9.25 4.13 -18.11
CA LEU A 21 7.95 4.57 -17.60
C LEU A 21 8.14 5.62 -16.50
N VAL A 22 7.31 6.66 -16.51
CA VAL A 22 7.20 7.67 -15.46
C VAL A 22 5.77 7.63 -14.91
N LEU A 23 5.62 7.26 -13.64
CA LEU A 23 4.35 7.30 -12.93
C LEU A 23 4.13 8.70 -12.35
N ILE A 24 2.98 9.31 -12.61
CA ILE A 24 2.58 10.61 -12.06
C ILE A 24 1.51 10.37 -10.99
N LEU A 25 1.84 10.65 -9.73
CA LEU A 25 1.11 10.14 -8.58
C LEU A 25 0.53 11.23 -7.69
N GLY A 26 -0.71 11.02 -7.26
CA GLY A 26 -1.37 11.87 -6.28
C GLY A 26 -1.70 13.27 -6.80
N PRO A 27 -2.33 14.11 -5.96
CA PRO A 27 -2.69 15.49 -6.31
C PRO A 27 -1.46 16.40 -6.47
N GLU A 28 -0.31 16.01 -5.91
CA GLU A 28 0.96 16.73 -6.01
C GLU A 28 1.78 16.34 -7.25
N GLU A 29 1.23 15.48 -8.13
CA GLU A 29 1.86 15.01 -9.37
C GLU A 29 3.30 14.50 -9.17
N THR A 30 3.52 13.73 -8.10
CA THR A 30 4.84 13.17 -7.80
C THR A 30 5.27 12.22 -8.93
N LYS A 31 6.41 12.50 -9.55
CA LYS A 31 6.93 11.71 -10.68
C LYS A 31 7.92 10.64 -10.21
N LEU A 32 7.64 9.37 -10.52
CA LEU A 32 8.56 8.25 -10.29
C LEU A 32 8.98 7.62 -11.61
N ARG A 33 10.29 7.60 -11.92
CA ARG A 33 10.80 6.89 -13.10
C ARG A 33 11.14 5.45 -12.76
N VAL A 34 10.58 4.50 -13.50
CA VAL A 34 10.61 3.05 -13.24
C VAL A 34 10.80 2.26 -14.52
N CYS A 35 11.15 0.98 -14.41
CA CYS A 35 11.16 0.00 -15.49
C CYS A 35 9.81 -0.70 -15.60
N SER A 36 9.09 -0.48 -16.71
CA SER A 36 7.77 -1.03 -16.99
C SER A 36 7.75 -2.57 -16.88
N ILE A 37 8.77 -3.25 -17.41
CA ILE A 37 8.85 -4.71 -17.45
C ILE A 37 8.86 -5.34 -16.04
N LEU A 38 9.45 -4.68 -15.05
CA LEU A 38 9.48 -5.18 -13.67
C LEU A 38 8.10 -5.03 -13.02
N LEU A 39 7.40 -3.92 -13.28
CA LEU A 39 6.02 -3.75 -12.83
C LEU A 39 5.08 -4.76 -13.49
N ILE A 40 5.18 -4.95 -14.81
CA ILE A 40 4.40 -5.93 -15.57
C ILE A 40 4.60 -7.34 -15.02
N ALA A 41 5.85 -7.72 -14.73
CA ALA A 41 6.17 -9.04 -14.18
C ALA A 41 5.63 -9.22 -12.74
N ALA A 42 5.62 -8.16 -11.93
CA ALA A 42 5.22 -8.23 -10.53
C ALA A 42 3.72 -7.98 -10.29
N SER A 43 2.99 -7.37 -11.23
CA SER A 43 1.64 -6.87 -11.04
C SER A 43 0.73 -7.16 -12.22
N LYS A 44 -0.35 -7.91 -11.97
CA LYS A 44 -1.34 -8.23 -13.00
C LYS A 44 -2.06 -6.98 -13.54
N PRO A 45 -2.52 -6.03 -12.71
CA PRO A 45 -3.11 -4.79 -13.18
C PRO A 45 -2.16 -3.96 -14.06
N PHE A 46 -0.87 -3.81 -13.69
CA PHE A 46 0.08 -3.14 -14.58
C PHE A 46 0.32 -3.92 -15.87
N SER A 47 0.38 -5.25 -15.82
CA SER A 47 0.47 -6.08 -17.05
C SER A 47 -0.72 -5.89 -17.99
N VAL A 48 -1.93 -5.71 -17.45
CA VAL A 48 -3.13 -5.43 -18.26
C VAL A 48 -3.06 -4.01 -18.80
N MET A 49 -2.84 -3.02 -17.93
CA MET A 49 -2.84 -1.59 -18.29
C MET A 49 -1.76 -1.24 -19.31
N LEU A 50 -0.55 -1.79 -19.17
CA LEU A 50 0.58 -1.55 -20.09
C LEU A 50 0.64 -2.58 -21.22
N GLY A 51 -0.35 -3.47 -21.31
CA GLY A 51 -0.45 -4.49 -22.34
C GLY A 51 -0.90 -3.93 -23.70
N PRO A 52 -0.75 -4.71 -24.77
CA PRO A 52 -1.08 -4.28 -26.13
C PRO A 52 -2.58 -4.02 -26.33
N ASP A 53 -3.46 -4.55 -25.48
CA ASP A 53 -4.91 -4.35 -25.65
C ASP A 53 -5.41 -2.98 -25.16
N TRP A 54 -4.55 -2.21 -24.48
CA TRP A 54 -4.89 -0.94 -23.87
C TRP A 54 -4.21 0.24 -24.57
N LYS A 55 -4.82 1.42 -24.44
CA LYS A 55 -4.31 2.65 -25.08
C LYS A 55 -2.94 3.02 -24.54
N GLU A 56 -2.75 2.82 -23.25
CA GLU A 56 -1.53 3.08 -22.50
C GLU A 56 -0.36 2.24 -23.07
N GLY A 57 -0.56 0.94 -23.27
CA GLY A 57 0.45 0.08 -23.89
C GLY A 57 0.78 0.47 -25.35
N HIS A 58 -0.23 0.80 -26.15
CA HIS A 58 -0.01 1.32 -27.52
C HIS A 58 0.79 2.63 -27.53
N ASN A 59 0.47 3.56 -26.63
CA ASN A 59 1.15 4.84 -26.54
C ASN A 59 2.61 4.64 -26.11
N MET A 60 2.85 3.77 -25.13
CA MET A 60 4.21 3.46 -24.66
C MET A 60 5.11 2.92 -25.79
N HIS A 61 4.59 2.05 -26.66
CA HIS A 61 5.38 1.49 -27.77
C HIS A 61 5.69 2.48 -28.90
N ASN A 62 4.92 3.55 -29.04
CA ASN A 62 5.03 4.49 -30.16
C ASN A 62 5.74 5.80 -29.80
N GLN A 63 6.16 5.99 -28.55
CA GLN A 63 6.78 7.21 -28.07
C GLN A 63 8.31 7.16 -28.10
N GLN A 64 8.91 8.33 -28.30
CA GLN A 64 10.34 8.53 -28.08
C GLN A 64 10.56 9.00 -26.63
N GLY A 65 11.21 8.17 -25.81
CA GLY A 65 11.47 8.45 -24.40
C GLY A 65 10.51 7.73 -23.44
N PRO A 66 10.62 7.97 -22.12
CA PRO A 66 9.78 7.32 -21.13
C PRO A 66 8.29 7.70 -21.28
N PHE A 67 7.39 6.72 -21.22
CA PHE A 67 5.95 6.95 -21.23
C PHE A 67 5.49 7.52 -19.89
N GLU A 68 4.64 8.55 -19.90
CA GLU A 68 4.04 9.10 -18.67
C GLU A 68 2.66 8.46 -18.42
N LEU A 69 2.48 7.85 -17.24
CA LEU A 69 1.23 7.24 -16.79
C LEU A 69 0.70 7.97 -15.55
N SER A 70 -0.49 8.55 -15.66
CA SER A 70 -1.13 9.28 -14.57
C SER A 70 -1.98 8.37 -13.69
N LEU A 71 -1.74 8.43 -12.37
CA LEU A 71 -2.42 7.68 -11.32
C LEU A 71 -2.76 8.64 -10.15
N PRO A 72 -3.71 9.58 -10.36
CA PRO A 72 -3.96 10.70 -9.44
C PRO A 72 -4.52 10.26 -8.08
N ASP A 73 -5.17 9.09 -8.03
CA ASP A 73 -5.78 8.55 -6.80
C ASP A 73 -4.81 7.69 -5.97
N ASP A 74 -3.59 7.45 -6.47
CA ASP A 74 -2.62 6.61 -5.77
C ASP A 74 -1.74 7.38 -4.79
N ASN A 75 -1.49 6.76 -3.64
CA ASN A 75 -0.60 7.30 -2.63
C ASN A 75 0.86 7.23 -3.12
N ALA A 76 1.45 8.40 -3.40
CA ALA A 76 2.79 8.52 -3.95
C ALA A 76 3.87 7.88 -3.05
N THR A 77 3.78 8.03 -1.73
CA THR A 77 4.75 7.47 -0.78
C THR A 77 4.69 5.94 -0.75
N ALA A 78 3.48 5.38 -0.70
CA ALA A 78 3.26 3.94 -0.69
C ALA A 78 3.73 3.30 -2.01
N LEU A 79 3.34 3.88 -3.15
CA LEU A 79 3.74 3.34 -4.46
C LEU A 79 5.24 3.51 -4.72
N LYS A 80 5.88 4.56 -4.17
CA LYS A 80 7.35 4.68 -4.17
C LYS A 80 8.02 3.49 -3.49
N ILE A 81 7.55 3.09 -2.30
CA ILE A 81 8.10 1.94 -1.57
C ILE A 81 7.86 0.63 -2.35
N VAL A 82 6.65 0.45 -2.88
CA VAL A 82 6.33 -0.71 -3.74
C VAL A 82 7.26 -0.78 -4.95
N CYS A 83 7.47 0.33 -5.64
CA CYS A 83 8.38 0.40 -6.78
C CYS A 83 9.82 0.12 -6.36
N SER A 84 10.32 0.71 -5.27
CA SER A 84 11.67 0.43 -4.75
C SER A 84 11.88 -1.07 -4.51
N ILE A 85 10.90 -1.77 -3.94
CA ILE A 85 10.99 -3.23 -3.70
C ILE A 85 11.01 -4.01 -5.02
N ILE A 86 10.08 -3.71 -5.93
CA ILE A 86 10.01 -4.37 -7.25
C ILE A 86 11.31 -4.15 -8.07
N HIS A 87 11.97 -3.01 -7.87
CA HIS A 87 13.22 -2.66 -8.54
C HIS A 87 14.48 -3.03 -7.74
N HIS A 88 14.33 -3.89 -6.72
CA HIS A 88 15.43 -4.38 -5.88
C HIS A 88 16.24 -3.30 -5.14
N GLN A 89 15.69 -2.09 -4.95
CA GLN A 89 16.29 -1.01 -4.16
C GLN A 89 15.95 -1.13 -2.67
N ASN A 90 16.10 -2.34 -2.14
CA ASN A 90 15.75 -2.66 -0.76
C ASN A 90 16.54 -1.83 0.26
N GLU A 91 17.72 -1.31 -0.10
CA GLU A 91 18.52 -0.41 0.74
C GLU A 91 17.80 0.91 1.05
N THR A 92 16.90 1.35 0.17
CA THR A 92 16.11 2.58 0.31
C THR A 92 14.80 2.36 1.09
N VAL A 93 14.45 1.11 1.36
CA VAL A 93 13.18 0.72 1.98
C VAL A 93 13.32 0.80 3.50
N PRO A 94 12.50 1.59 4.21
CA PRO A 94 12.57 1.68 5.66
C PRO A 94 12.30 0.34 6.34
N ARG A 95 13.09 -0.01 7.35
CA ARG A 95 12.87 -1.22 8.15
C ARG A 95 11.71 -1.08 9.15
N THR A 96 11.41 0.16 9.53
CA THR A 96 10.35 0.52 10.48
C THR A 96 9.47 1.59 9.85
N LEU A 97 8.16 1.44 9.98
CA LEU A 97 7.15 2.34 9.43
C LEU A 97 6.03 2.53 10.45
N ALA A 98 5.30 3.64 10.36
CA ALA A 98 4.08 3.81 11.14
C ALA A 98 3.00 2.82 10.64
N ALA A 99 2.08 2.42 11.51
CA ALA A 99 1.01 1.48 11.16
C ALA A 99 0.13 1.98 10.00
N SER A 100 -0.08 3.30 9.91
CA SER A 100 -0.78 3.94 8.79
C SER A 100 -0.03 3.82 7.46
N ASP A 101 1.30 3.97 7.48
CA ASP A 101 2.11 3.83 6.26
C ASP A 101 2.13 2.37 5.79
N ILE A 102 2.21 1.42 6.73
CA ILE A 102 2.12 -0.01 6.43
C ILE A 102 0.77 -0.33 5.78
N LEU A 103 -0.33 0.23 6.30
CA LEU A 103 -1.66 0.04 5.73
C LEU A 103 -1.75 0.64 4.33
N ALA A 104 -1.26 1.85 4.10
CA ALA A 104 -1.24 2.48 2.79
C ALA A 104 -0.47 1.64 1.76
N ILE A 105 0.69 1.07 2.15
CA ILE A 105 1.45 0.14 1.30
C ILE A 105 0.67 -1.14 1.04
N ALA A 106 0.00 -1.70 2.05
CA ALA A 106 -0.81 -2.91 1.91
C ALA A 106 -1.98 -2.71 0.93
N VAL A 107 -2.65 -1.56 1.00
CA VAL A 107 -3.73 -1.17 0.07
C VAL A 107 -3.22 -1.09 -1.36
N VAL A 108 -2.08 -0.44 -1.59
CA VAL A 108 -1.45 -0.37 -2.91
C VAL A 108 -1.04 -1.77 -3.40
N ALA A 109 -0.46 -2.59 -2.53
CA ALA A 109 0.00 -3.93 -2.88
C ALA A 109 -1.15 -4.87 -3.27
N ASP A 110 -2.29 -4.79 -2.58
CA ASP A 110 -3.49 -5.55 -2.94
C ASP A 110 -4.17 -4.98 -4.20
N LYS A 111 -4.30 -3.65 -4.32
CA LYS A 111 -4.82 -2.98 -5.53
C LYS A 111 -4.09 -3.41 -6.79
N TYR A 112 -2.76 -3.45 -6.73
CA TYR A 112 -1.90 -3.84 -7.85
C TYR A 112 -1.54 -5.33 -7.85
N LEU A 113 -2.13 -6.16 -6.97
CA LEU A 113 -1.90 -7.59 -6.87
C LEU A 113 -0.40 -7.98 -6.85
N CYS A 114 0.43 -7.18 -6.18
CA CYS A 114 1.88 -7.37 -6.09
C CYS A 114 2.35 -7.74 -4.67
N THR A 115 1.45 -8.21 -3.81
CA THR A 115 1.75 -8.62 -2.42
C THR A 115 2.88 -9.64 -2.31
N ASN A 116 3.04 -10.54 -3.29
CA ASN A 116 4.13 -11.51 -3.31
C ASN A 116 5.52 -10.85 -3.40
N ALA A 117 5.66 -9.73 -4.14
CA ALA A 117 6.91 -8.99 -4.22
C ALA A 117 7.28 -8.35 -2.86
N LEU A 118 6.26 -8.01 -2.05
CA LEU A 118 6.42 -7.38 -0.74
C LEU A 118 6.51 -8.38 0.42
N LYS A 119 6.46 -9.69 0.17
CA LYS A 119 6.34 -10.73 1.21
C LYS A 119 7.29 -10.52 2.38
N PHE A 120 8.60 -10.46 2.13
CA PHE A 120 9.61 -10.34 3.19
C PHE A 120 9.64 -8.96 3.86
N ALA A 121 9.37 -7.89 3.10
CA ALA A 121 9.28 -6.54 3.68
C ALA A 121 8.08 -6.45 4.63
N SER A 122 6.92 -6.95 4.20
CA SER A 122 5.71 -6.98 5.02
C SER A 122 5.89 -7.82 6.30
N GLU A 123 6.57 -8.97 6.24
CA GLU A 123 6.90 -9.77 7.42
C GLU A 123 7.77 -8.99 8.42
N THR A 124 8.63 -8.09 7.95
CA THR A 124 9.45 -7.25 8.81
C THR A 124 8.62 -6.17 9.50
N TRP A 125 7.79 -5.45 8.73
CA TRP A 125 6.97 -4.36 9.24
C TRP A 125 5.85 -4.83 10.17
N LEU A 126 5.26 -6.00 9.91
CA LEU A 126 4.18 -6.55 10.71
C LEU A 126 4.67 -7.13 12.06
N ARG A 127 5.98 -7.29 12.26
CA ARG A 127 6.55 -7.71 13.56
C ARG A 127 6.75 -6.55 14.53
N THR A 128 6.77 -5.31 14.02
CA THR A 128 6.98 -4.12 14.84
C THR A 128 5.63 -3.53 15.23
N PHE A 129 4.96 -4.12 16.23
CA PHE A 129 3.75 -3.55 16.81
C PHE A 129 3.97 -3.11 18.25
N GLY A 130 3.57 -1.87 18.56
CA GLY A 130 3.37 -1.41 19.93
C GLY A 130 1.98 -1.80 20.44
N SER A 131 1.72 -1.60 21.74
CA SER A 131 0.46 -1.96 22.41
C SER A 131 -0.70 -1.02 22.13
N GLU A 132 -0.54 -0.01 21.27
CA GLU A 132 -1.60 0.96 20.96
C GLU A 132 -2.73 0.28 20.15
N PRO A 133 -3.97 0.18 20.67
CA PRO A 133 -5.05 -0.58 20.05
C PRO A 133 -5.40 -0.13 18.62
N HIS A 134 -5.32 1.17 18.36
CA HIS A 134 -5.52 1.72 17.02
C HIS A 134 -4.48 1.18 16.02
N ASN A 135 -3.21 1.15 16.41
CA ASN A 135 -2.14 0.63 15.55
C ASN A 135 -2.31 -0.88 15.32
N LEU A 136 -2.70 -1.64 16.35
CA LEU A 136 -3.00 -3.06 16.19
C LEU A 136 -4.15 -3.30 15.21
N MET A 137 -5.17 -2.44 15.18
CA MET A 137 -6.26 -2.53 14.20
C MET A 137 -5.78 -2.26 12.76
N LEU A 138 -4.99 -1.21 12.55
CA LEU A 138 -4.39 -0.92 11.23
C LEU A 138 -3.45 -2.04 10.75
N LEU A 139 -2.66 -2.61 11.65
CA LEU A 139 -1.76 -3.71 11.35
C LEU A 139 -2.52 -5.03 11.09
N THR A 140 -3.67 -5.22 11.73
CA THR A 140 -4.59 -6.32 11.42
C THR A 140 -5.12 -6.21 9.98
N ALA A 141 -5.58 -5.02 9.58
CA ALA A 141 -6.02 -4.75 8.21
C ALA A 141 -4.88 -4.94 7.20
N SER A 142 -3.68 -4.45 7.53
CA SER A 142 -2.47 -4.64 6.73
C SER A 142 -2.15 -6.12 6.54
N ALA A 143 -2.12 -6.91 7.61
CA ALA A 143 -1.83 -8.34 7.56
C ALA A 143 -2.85 -9.11 6.72
N TYR A 144 -4.13 -8.70 6.79
CA TYR A 144 -5.18 -9.25 5.95
C TYR A 144 -4.92 -8.99 4.46
N LEU A 145 -4.60 -7.75 4.07
CA LEU A 145 -4.30 -7.37 2.69
C LEU A 145 -3.03 -8.03 2.15
N PHE A 146 -1.97 -8.12 2.96
CA PHE A 146 -0.74 -8.85 2.59
C PHE A 146 -0.92 -10.37 2.53
N ARG A 147 -2.08 -10.90 2.95
CA ARG A 147 -2.37 -12.34 3.07
C ARG A 147 -1.38 -13.05 4.00
N ASN A 148 -0.92 -12.34 5.04
CA ASN A 148 -0.01 -12.88 6.05
C ASN A 148 -0.82 -13.45 7.23
N ALA A 149 -1.23 -14.71 7.10
CA ALA A 149 -2.08 -15.37 8.10
C ALA A 149 -1.43 -15.46 9.49
N GLN A 150 -0.11 -15.63 9.55
CA GLN A 150 0.61 -15.69 10.81
C GLN A 150 0.57 -14.34 11.53
N ALA A 151 0.98 -13.26 10.86
CA ALA A 151 0.94 -11.92 11.43
C ALA A 151 -0.49 -11.52 11.81
N PHE A 152 -1.48 -11.83 10.97
CA PHE A 152 -2.88 -11.58 11.27
C PHE A 152 -3.30 -12.28 12.58
N SER A 153 -2.95 -13.55 12.77
CA SER A 153 -3.26 -14.29 14.00
C SER A 153 -2.53 -13.73 15.22
N GLU A 154 -1.27 -13.32 15.08
CA GLU A 154 -0.47 -12.80 16.20
C GLU A 154 -0.97 -11.43 16.65
N ILE A 155 -1.24 -10.52 15.71
CA ILE A 155 -1.69 -9.15 15.98
C ILE A 155 -3.12 -9.15 16.53
N THR A 156 -4.04 -9.95 15.96
CA THR A 156 -5.41 -10.06 16.47
C THR A 156 -5.44 -10.66 17.87
N ARG A 157 -4.56 -11.62 18.18
CA ARG A 157 -4.42 -12.16 19.54
C ARG A 157 -3.96 -11.07 20.52
N ALA A 158 -2.97 -10.27 20.15
CA ALA A 158 -2.52 -9.15 20.99
C ALA A 158 -3.67 -8.16 21.24
N LEU A 159 -4.39 -7.77 20.18
CA LEU A 159 -5.54 -6.88 20.28
C LEU A 159 -6.62 -7.43 21.24
N VAL A 160 -6.96 -8.72 21.14
CA VAL A 160 -7.96 -9.35 22.02
C VAL A 160 -7.52 -9.44 23.48
N LEU A 161 -6.22 -9.60 23.74
CA LEU A 161 -5.69 -9.74 25.09
C LEU A 161 -5.42 -8.39 25.76
N GLU A 162 -5.05 -7.37 25.00
CA GLU A 162 -4.59 -6.08 25.54
C GLU A 162 -5.67 -4.98 25.51
N TYR A 163 -6.68 -5.11 24.65
CA TYR A 163 -7.74 -4.11 24.54
C TYR A 163 -9.05 -4.59 25.18
N ASP A 164 -9.46 -3.93 26.26
CA ASP A 164 -10.68 -4.18 27.01
C ASP A 164 -11.87 -3.27 26.60
N GLY A 165 -11.64 -2.37 25.63
CA GLY A 165 -12.64 -1.44 25.12
C GLY A 165 -13.51 -2.01 23.99
N SER A 166 -14.41 -1.16 23.49
CA SER A 166 -15.28 -1.51 22.37
C SER A 166 -14.52 -1.49 21.05
N TYR A 167 -14.51 -2.60 20.31
CA TYR A 167 -13.92 -2.67 18.96
C TYR A 167 -14.58 -1.71 17.96
N LEU A 168 -15.81 -1.27 18.22
CA LEU A 168 -16.46 -0.23 17.42
C LEU A 168 -15.75 1.12 17.54
N ALA A 169 -15.06 1.39 18.65
CA ALA A 169 -14.25 2.59 18.83
C ALA A 169 -12.94 2.55 18.01
N LEU A 170 -12.52 1.36 17.55
CA LEU A 170 -11.37 1.16 16.67
C LEU A 170 -11.78 1.12 15.19
N ARG A 171 -13.07 1.27 14.89
CA ARG A 171 -13.57 1.32 13.51
C ARG A 171 -13.16 2.62 12.85
N THR A 172 -12.63 2.51 11.64
CA THR A 172 -12.45 3.62 10.71
C THR A 172 -13.04 3.23 9.36
N ASP A 173 -13.43 4.22 8.56
CA ASP A 173 -13.98 3.98 7.21
C ASP A 173 -12.98 3.19 6.34
N GLU A 174 -11.68 3.49 6.50
CA GLU A 174 -10.59 2.79 5.82
C GLU A 174 -10.56 1.30 6.20
N VAL A 175 -10.55 0.98 7.50
CA VAL A 175 -10.47 -0.42 7.95
C VAL A 175 -11.75 -1.19 7.59
N GLU A 176 -12.92 -0.56 7.66
CA GLU A 176 -14.19 -1.18 7.28
C GLU A 176 -14.27 -1.52 5.80
N SER A 177 -13.68 -0.70 4.93
CA SER A 177 -13.60 -0.98 3.49
C SER A 177 -12.73 -2.21 3.17
N ILE A 178 -11.76 -2.52 4.05
CA ILE A 178 -10.76 -3.57 3.87
C ILE A 178 -11.22 -4.90 4.47
N MET A 179 -11.73 -4.86 5.70
CA MET A 179 -12.09 -6.03 6.48
C MET A 179 -13.61 -6.10 6.67
N PRO A 180 -14.28 -7.22 6.31
CA PRO A 180 -15.72 -7.36 6.46
C PRO A 180 -16.15 -7.09 7.91
N TRP A 181 -17.26 -6.37 8.10
CA TRP A 181 -17.83 -6.04 9.42
C TRP A 181 -17.99 -7.25 10.36
N ARG A 182 -18.10 -8.46 9.79
CA ARG A 182 -18.17 -9.73 10.53
C ARG A 182 -16.95 -10.00 11.40
N ILE A 183 -15.80 -9.40 11.09
CA ILE A 183 -14.58 -9.48 11.91
C ILE A 183 -14.75 -8.71 13.23
N PHE A 184 -15.51 -7.61 13.23
CA PHE A 184 -15.80 -6.82 14.43
C PHE A 184 -16.92 -7.40 15.30
N CYS A 185 -17.80 -8.24 14.75
CA CYS A 185 -19.09 -8.57 15.37
C CYS A 185 -19.24 -10.02 15.84
N LYS A 186 -18.18 -10.71 16.25
CA LYS A 186 -18.32 -12.08 16.78
C LYS A 186 -18.12 -12.24 18.29
N TYR A 187 -18.58 -11.28 19.11
CA TYR A 187 -18.78 -11.50 20.56
C TYR A 187 -19.92 -10.65 21.15
N SER A 188 -21.14 -10.73 20.61
CA SER A 188 -22.34 -10.17 21.27
C SER A 188 -23.47 -11.17 21.51
N LYS A 189 -23.25 -12.47 21.28
CA LYS A 189 -24.29 -13.50 21.49
C LYS A 189 -23.76 -14.80 22.09
N THR A 190 -23.10 -14.74 23.25
CA THR A 190 -23.01 -15.88 24.19
C THR A 190 -22.62 -15.37 25.58
N CYS A 191 -23.57 -14.74 26.27
CA CYS A 191 -23.65 -14.45 27.72
C CYS A 191 -24.86 -13.49 27.81
N LEU A 192 -26.07 -13.81 28.25
CA LEU A 192 -26.61 -14.77 29.22
C LEU A 192 -28.00 -15.24 28.71
N PRO A 193 -28.56 -16.35 29.23
CA PRO A 193 -29.46 -16.16 30.37
C PRO A 193 -29.31 -17.28 31.40
N TYR A 194 -28.74 -16.96 32.57
CA TYR A 194 -29.11 -17.56 33.85
C TYR A 194 -28.62 -16.62 34.97
N GLY A 195 -29.55 -16.14 35.79
CA GLY A 195 -29.33 -15.24 36.92
C GLY A 195 -30.43 -14.21 37.02
#